data_AF-A0A944SF28-F1
#
_entry.id   AF-A0A944SF28-F1
#
_cell.length_a   1.000
_cell.length_b   1.000
_cell.length_c   1.000
_cell.angle_alpha   90.00
_cell.angle_beta   90.00
_cell.angle_gamma   90.00
#
_symmetry.space_group_name_H-M   'P 1'
#
loop_
_entity.id
_entity.type
_entity.pdbx_description
1 polymer ?
#
loop_
_entity_poly.entity_id
_entity_poly.type
_entity_poly.pdbx_seq_one_letter_code
_entity_poly.pdbx_strand_id
1 'polypeptide(L)'
;MANMIGRLFDKWAGGRQRKDLETFVATLRRMDDAQVGFIVASATDVRHRLAELHSIDLMDPVKANAENPKLMFEFTTQIFNLQRKKKKQEAAVLSIWVHTLRVVLRPELGNLCDAMWIELARGFPHIEQAVADFKEESGVEMNTAGATDFPVGMTPKNRD
;
A
#
# COMPACT_ATOMS: atom_id res chain seq x y z
N MET A 1 31.90 -4.62 18.28
CA MET A 1 31.27 -5.67 17.46
C MET A 1 29.74 -5.48 17.28
N ALA A 2 28.98 -5.04 18.29
CA ALA A 2 27.52 -4.82 18.17
C ALA A 2 27.09 -3.91 16.99
N ASN A 3 27.83 -2.83 16.71
CA ASN A 3 27.57 -1.92 15.58
C ASN A 3 27.78 -2.53 14.18
N MET A 4 28.49 -3.65 14.06
CA MET A 4 28.70 -4.30 12.75
C MET A 4 27.55 -5.25 12.43
N ILE A 5 27.08 -6.01 13.42
CA ILE A 5 25.95 -6.92 13.29
C ILE A 5 24.65 -6.13 12.99
N GLY A 6 24.42 -5.02 13.71
CA GLY A 6 23.26 -4.16 13.44
C GLY A 6 23.25 -3.59 12.02
N ARG A 7 24.39 -3.12 11.51
CA ARG A 7 24.51 -2.61 10.13
C ARG A 7 24.28 -3.69 9.06
N LEU A 8 24.74 -4.92 9.31
CA LEU A 8 24.50 -6.05 8.40
C LEU A 8 23.01 -6.44 8.38
N PHE A 9 22.36 -6.48 9.55
CA PHE A 9 20.94 -6.75 9.66
C PHE A 9 20.09 -5.68 8.97
N ASP A 10 20.42 -4.41 9.18
CA ASP A 10 19.75 -3.26 8.56
C ASP A 10 19.86 -3.31 7.03
N LYS A 11 21.07 -3.56 6.50
CA LYS A 11 21.30 -3.74 5.06
C LYS A 11 20.53 -4.93 4.48
N TRP A 12 20.50 -6.06 5.19
CA TRP A 12 19.73 -7.23 4.78
C TRP A 12 18.23 -6.94 4.76
N ALA A 13 17.70 -6.29 5.80
CA ALA A 13 16.30 -5.90 5.89
C ALA A 13 15.91 -4.93 4.78
N GLY A 14 16.74 -3.93 4.49
CA GLY A 14 16.54 -3.01 3.36
C GLY A 14 16.54 -3.73 2.01
N GLY A 15 17.49 -4.64 1.79
CA GLY A 15 17.53 -5.48 0.58
C GLY A 15 16.28 -6.34 0.41
N ARG A 16 15.74 -6.88 1.51
CA ARG A 16 14.50 -7.66 1.49
C ARG A 16 13.29 -6.80 1.16
N GLN A 17 13.17 -5.62 1.79
CA GLN A 17 12.07 -4.67 1.56
C GLN A 17 12.05 -4.14 0.13
N ARG A 18 13.23 -3.87 -0.45
CA ARG A 18 13.36 -3.51 -1.87
C ARG A 18 12.83 -4.62 -2.77
N LYS A 19 13.33 -5.85 -2.61
CA LYS A 19 12.92 -7.00 -3.43
C LYS A 19 11.41 -7.29 -3.32
N ASP A 20 10.86 -7.13 -2.13
CA ASP A 20 9.42 -7.27 -1.86
C ASP A 20 8.61 -6.25 -2.67
N LEU A 21 8.99 -4.97 -2.61
CA LEU A 21 8.33 -3.92 -3.38
C LEU A 21 8.54 -4.07 -4.90
N GLU A 22 9.72 -4.49 -5.37
CA GLU A 22 9.97 -4.78 -6.80
C GLU A 22 9.04 -5.88 -7.30
N THR A 23 8.85 -6.93 -6.49
CA THR A 23 7.94 -8.04 -6.80
C THR A 23 6.49 -7.57 -6.81
N PHE A 24 6.11 -6.69 -5.88
CA PHE A 24 4.77 -6.12 -5.82
C PHE A 24 4.48 -5.25 -7.06
N VAL A 25 5.39 -4.33 -7.43
CA VAL A 25 5.28 -3.52 -8.67
C VAL A 25 5.20 -4.41 -9.91
N ALA A 26 6.04 -5.44 -10.00
CA ALA A 26 6.00 -6.39 -11.11
C ALA A 26 4.68 -7.19 -11.17
N THR A 27 4.05 -7.43 -10.01
CA THR A 27 2.74 -8.06 -9.92
C THR A 27 1.66 -7.10 -10.42
N LEU A 28 1.66 -5.85 -9.94
CA LEU A 28 0.74 -4.82 -10.42
C LEU A 28 0.81 -4.70 -11.93
N ARG A 29 1.99 -4.60 -12.55
CA ARG A 29 2.16 -4.52 -14.01
C ARG A 29 1.54 -5.66 -14.82
N ARG A 30 1.28 -6.81 -14.21
CA ARG A 30 0.69 -7.99 -14.88
C ARG A 30 -0.83 -8.06 -14.72
N MET A 31 -1.39 -7.29 -13.81
CA MET A 31 -2.84 -7.20 -13.61
C MET A 31 -3.45 -6.36 -14.73
N ASP A 32 -4.71 -6.59 -15.08
CA ASP A 32 -5.42 -5.64 -15.94
C ASP A 32 -5.80 -4.36 -15.17
N ASP A 33 -6.19 -3.30 -15.89
CA ASP A 33 -6.49 -2.00 -15.27
C ASP A 33 -7.72 -2.08 -14.34
N ALA A 34 -8.69 -2.94 -14.66
CA ALA A 34 -9.90 -3.13 -13.86
C ALA A 34 -9.60 -3.80 -12.51
N GLN A 35 -8.75 -4.83 -12.50
CA GLN A 35 -8.26 -5.47 -11.28
C GLN A 35 -7.48 -4.49 -10.40
N VAL A 36 -6.70 -3.59 -10.99
CA VAL A 36 -6.04 -2.52 -10.22
C VAL A 36 -7.05 -1.52 -9.69
N GLY A 37 -8.08 -1.16 -10.46
CA GLY A 37 -9.19 -0.33 -9.99
C GLY A 37 -9.84 -0.88 -8.71
N PHE A 38 -10.12 -2.19 -8.69
CA PHE A 38 -10.65 -2.86 -7.50
C PHE A 38 -9.69 -2.83 -6.30
N ILE A 39 -8.40 -3.04 -6.53
CA ILE A 39 -7.38 -2.93 -5.46
C ILE A 39 -7.32 -1.51 -4.90
N VAL A 40 -7.35 -0.48 -5.76
CA VAL A 40 -7.31 0.93 -5.33
C VAL A 40 -8.56 1.30 -4.56
N ALA A 41 -9.74 0.88 -5.02
CA ALA A 41 -11.01 1.07 -4.31
C ALA A 41 -10.95 0.45 -2.91
N SER A 42 -10.51 -0.82 -2.84
CA SER A 42 -10.38 -1.55 -1.57
C SER A 42 -9.34 -0.93 -0.63
N ALA A 43 -8.21 -0.47 -1.15
CA ALA A 43 -7.19 0.22 -0.36
C ALA A 43 -7.69 1.56 0.17
N THR A 44 -8.47 2.29 -0.63
CA THR A 44 -9.11 3.54 -0.23
C THR A 44 -10.10 3.31 0.90
N ASP A 45 -10.96 2.30 0.76
CA ASP A 45 -11.92 1.91 1.79
C ASP A 45 -11.22 1.47 3.10
N VAL A 46 -10.11 0.74 3.01
CA VAL A 46 -9.28 0.39 4.18
C VAL A 46 -8.70 1.63 4.86
N ARG A 47 -8.15 2.61 4.13
CA ARG A 47 -7.60 3.82 4.79
C ARG A 47 -8.69 4.63 5.49
N HIS A 48 -9.89 4.72 4.93
CA HIS A 48 -11.01 5.41 5.58
C HIS A 48 -11.45 4.71 6.85
N ARG A 49 -11.59 3.37 6.84
CA ARG A 49 -11.88 2.61 8.07
C ARG A 49 -10.83 2.82 9.16
N LEU A 50 -9.55 2.87 8.78
CA LEU A 50 -8.47 3.13 9.73
C LEU A 50 -8.51 4.56 10.29
N ALA A 51 -8.83 5.55 9.46
CA ALA A 51 -9.02 6.92 9.90
C ALA A 51 -10.21 7.03 10.87
N GLU A 52 -11.34 6.42 10.55
CA GLU A 52 -12.56 6.48 11.35
C GLU A 52 -12.45 5.70 12.67
N LEU A 53 -11.97 4.46 12.63
CA LEU A 53 -11.97 3.55 13.78
C LEU A 53 -10.76 3.73 14.69
N HIS A 54 -9.64 4.20 14.13
CA HIS A 54 -8.35 4.24 14.82
C HIS A 54 -7.65 5.61 14.76
N SER A 55 -8.23 6.61 14.10
CA SER A 55 -7.60 7.93 13.90
C SER A 55 -6.24 7.84 13.19
N ILE A 56 -6.08 6.85 12.29
CA ILE A 56 -4.84 6.63 11.52
C ILE A 56 -5.02 7.17 10.11
N ASP A 57 -4.31 8.25 9.77
CA ASP A 57 -4.28 8.79 8.41
C ASP A 57 -3.09 8.26 7.60
N LEU A 58 -3.34 7.29 6.73
CA LEU A 58 -2.31 6.69 5.87
C LEU A 58 -1.87 7.58 4.69
N MET A 59 -2.59 8.68 4.41
CA MET A 59 -2.19 9.64 3.39
C MET A 59 -1.04 10.55 3.86
N ASP A 60 -0.84 10.67 5.17
CA ASP A 60 0.36 11.23 5.78
C ASP A 60 1.20 10.11 6.44
N PRO A 61 2.04 9.40 5.68
CA PRO A 61 2.79 8.25 6.21
C PRO A 61 3.83 8.65 7.27
N VAL A 62 4.28 9.91 7.29
CA VAL A 62 5.21 10.42 8.30
C VAL A 62 4.48 10.52 9.64
N LYS A 63 3.32 11.19 9.65
CA LYS A 63 2.48 11.30 10.84
C LYS A 63 1.98 9.93 11.31
N ALA A 64 1.49 9.08 10.40
CA ALA A 64 1.01 7.74 10.74
C ALA A 64 2.08 6.89 11.45
N ASN A 65 3.33 6.90 10.96
CA ASN A 65 4.43 6.17 11.60
C ASN A 65 4.81 6.77 12.96
N ALA A 66 4.80 8.10 13.10
CA ALA A 66 5.14 8.78 14.34
C ALA A 66 4.11 8.49 15.44
N GLU A 67 2.83 8.53 15.10
CA GLU A 67 1.71 8.29 16.02
C GLU A 67 1.52 6.79 16.30
N ASN A 68 1.84 5.92 15.33
CA ASN A 68 1.61 4.47 15.42
C ASN A 68 2.85 3.65 15.02
N PRO A 69 3.93 3.60 15.82
CA PRO A 69 5.18 2.93 15.45
C PRO A 69 5.07 1.41 15.19
N LYS A 70 4.00 0.77 15.69
CA LYS A 70 3.76 -0.68 15.51
C LYS A 70 2.99 -1.02 14.24
N LEU A 71 2.39 -0.02 13.59
CA LEU A 71 1.45 -0.20 12.48
C LEU A 71 2.04 -1.04 11.33
N MET A 72 3.29 -0.75 10.96
CA MET A 72 3.99 -1.47 9.90
C MET A 72 4.19 -2.95 10.24
N PHE A 73 4.50 -3.26 11.51
CA PHE A 73 4.68 -4.63 11.99
C PHE A 73 3.33 -5.38 12.01
N GLU A 74 2.27 -4.73 12.46
CA GLU A 74 0.92 -5.29 12.51
C GLU A 74 0.42 -5.60 11.10
N PHE A 75 0.56 -4.67 10.15
CA PHE A 75 0.18 -4.90 8.76
C PHE A 75 1.01 -6.00 8.11
N THR A 76 2.33 -6.02 8.32
CA THR A 76 3.19 -7.09 7.79
C THR A 76 2.75 -8.46 8.32
N THR A 77 2.40 -8.54 9.61
CA THR A 77 1.87 -9.77 10.21
C THR A 77 0.51 -10.17 9.60
N GLN A 78 -0.38 -9.20 9.38
CA GLN A 78 -1.68 -9.45 8.74
C GLN A 78 -1.52 -9.93 7.28
N ILE A 79 -0.64 -9.30 6.50
CA ILE A 79 -0.32 -9.72 5.13
C ILE A 79 0.14 -11.18 5.10
N PHE A 80 1.06 -11.56 5.98
CA PHE A 80 1.53 -12.95 6.07
C PHE A 80 0.39 -13.92 6.38
N ASN A 81 -0.50 -13.57 7.31
CA ASN A 81 -1.67 -14.37 7.64
C ASN A 81 -2.66 -14.50 6.47
N LEU A 82 -2.91 -13.40 5.74
CA LEU A 82 -3.77 -13.40 4.55
C LEU A 82 -3.18 -14.26 3.43
N GLN A 83 -1.87 -14.14 3.16
CA GLN A 83 -1.16 -14.98 2.20
C GLN A 83 -1.28 -16.47 2.54
N ARG A 84 -1.12 -16.85 3.82
CA ARG A 84 -1.32 -18.24 4.28
C ARG A 84 -2.74 -18.74 4.09
N LYS A 85 -3.74 -17.84 4.22
CA LYS A 85 -5.15 -18.13 3.96
C LYS A 85 -5.53 -18.06 2.47
N LYS A 86 -4.55 -17.88 1.56
CA LYS A 86 -4.75 -17.69 0.12
C LYS A 86 -5.61 -16.46 -0.24
N LYS A 87 -5.72 -15.51 0.67
CA LYS A 87 -6.42 -14.22 0.53
C LYS A 87 -5.50 -13.19 -0.12
N LYS A 88 -5.19 -13.44 -1.39
CA LYS A 88 -4.15 -12.70 -2.13
C LYS A 88 -4.54 -11.24 -2.39
N GLN A 89 -5.82 -10.98 -2.67
CA GLN A 89 -6.31 -9.63 -2.93
C GLN A 89 -6.25 -8.77 -1.67
N GLU A 90 -6.74 -9.28 -0.54
CA GLU A 90 -6.66 -8.55 0.74
C GLU A 90 -5.21 -8.32 1.18
N ALA A 91 -4.33 -9.29 0.92
CA ALA A 91 -2.90 -9.12 1.16
C ALA A 91 -2.31 -8.00 0.29
N ALA A 92 -2.68 -7.94 -1.00
CA ALA A 92 -2.21 -6.90 -1.92
C ALA A 92 -2.67 -5.50 -1.48
N VAL A 93 -3.91 -5.37 -1.02
CA VAL A 93 -4.47 -4.12 -0.48
C VAL A 93 -3.63 -3.59 0.68
N LEU A 94 -3.30 -4.43 1.67
CA LEU A 94 -2.46 -4.01 2.80
C LEU A 94 -1.01 -3.75 2.39
N SER A 95 -0.49 -4.46 1.39
CA SER A 95 0.88 -4.25 0.90
C SER A 95 1.10 -2.82 0.40
N ILE A 96 0.12 -2.19 -0.25
CA ILE A 96 0.20 -0.79 -0.69
C ILE A 96 0.58 0.12 0.47
N TRP A 97 -0.14 -0.01 1.58
CA TRP A 97 0.07 0.82 2.77
C TRP A 97 1.38 0.49 3.49
N VAL A 98 1.75 -0.79 3.58
CA VAL A 98 3.06 -1.18 4.13
C VAL A 98 4.21 -0.60 3.32
N HIS A 99 4.15 -0.65 1.99
CA HIS A 99 5.19 -0.09 1.13
C HIS A 99 5.25 1.44 1.23
N THR A 100 4.10 2.10 1.33
CA THR A 100 4.01 3.55 1.54
C THR A 100 4.65 3.95 2.88
N LEU A 101 4.33 3.26 3.97
CA LEU A 101 4.91 3.51 5.29
C LEU A 101 6.42 3.24 5.34
N ARG A 102 6.92 2.25 4.59
CA ARG A 102 8.35 1.89 4.56
C ARG A 102 9.24 3.01 4.04
N VAL A 103 8.76 3.83 3.09
CA VAL A 103 9.57 4.90 2.52
C VAL A 103 10.01 5.93 3.56
N VAL A 104 9.19 6.16 4.59
CA VAL A 104 9.53 7.08 5.69
C VAL A 104 10.80 6.62 6.42
N LEU A 105 10.96 5.32 6.63
CA LEU A 105 12.12 4.73 7.30
C LEU A 105 13.27 4.38 6.34
N ARG A 106 12.98 4.37 5.03
CA ARG A 106 13.89 3.95 3.95
C ARG A 106 13.69 4.84 2.72
N PRO A 107 14.20 6.08 2.76
CA PRO A 107 14.04 7.02 1.64
C PRO A 107 14.57 6.47 0.30
N GLU A 108 15.53 5.54 0.33
CA GLU A 108 16.06 4.87 -0.86
C GLU A 108 15.04 3.97 -1.58
N LEU A 109 13.87 3.72 -0.99
CA LEU A 109 12.75 3.02 -1.63
C LEU A 109 11.80 3.99 -2.36
N GLY A 110 11.98 5.32 -2.22
CA GLY A 110 11.08 6.35 -2.72
C GLY A 110 10.73 6.18 -4.20
N ASN A 111 11.72 6.16 -5.10
CA ASN A 111 11.50 5.99 -6.54
C ASN A 111 10.70 4.73 -6.90
N LEU A 112 10.88 3.65 -6.12
CA LEU A 112 10.18 2.39 -6.36
C LEU A 112 8.75 2.43 -5.81
N CYS A 113 8.52 3.19 -4.74
CA CYS A 113 7.18 3.46 -4.22
C CYS A 113 6.41 4.40 -5.16
N ASP A 114 7.06 5.41 -5.73
CA ASP A 114 6.48 6.25 -6.79
C ASP A 114 6.07 5.38 -7.99
N ALA A 115 6.92 4.45 -8.39
CA ALA A 115 6.59 3.49 -9.45
C ALA A 115 5.35 2.65 -9.08
N MET A 116 5.23 2.17 -7.84
CA MET A 116 4.02 1.48 -7.37
C MET A 116 2.77 2.36 -7.50
N TRP A 117 2.82 3.61 -7.03
CA TRP A 117 1.68 4.53 -7.11
C TRP A 117 1.33 4.91 -8.55
N ILE A 118 2.30 5.02 -9.46
CA ILE A 118 2.07 5.19 -10.90
C ILE A 118 1.32 3.98 -11.48
N GLU A 119 1.74 2.76 -11.13
CA GLU A 119 1.05 1.54 -11.58
C GLU A 119 -0.35 1.40 -10.96
N LEU A 120 -0.60 1.95 -9.77
CA LEU A 120 -1.95 2.01 -9.19
C LEU A 120 -2.84 3.02 -9.93
N ALA A 121 -2.27 4.14 -10.37
CA ALA A 121 -3.00 5.22 -11.04
C ALA A 121 -3.70 4.81 -12.33
N ARG A 122 -3.24 3.76 -13.01
CA ARG A 122 -3.93 3.22 -14.20
C ARG A 122 -5.30 2.62 -13.87
N GLY A 123 -5.52 2.19 -12.63
CA GLY A 123 -6.80 1.68 -12.17
C GLY A 123 -7.83 2.76 -11.85
N PHE A 124 -7.43 4.03 -11.78
CA PHE A 124 -8.32 5.13 -11.37
C PHE A 124 -9.61 5.23 -12.21
N PRO A 125 -9.57 5.12 -13.55
CA PRO A 125 -10.78 5.15 -14.37
C PRO A 125 -11.74 3.98 -14.12
N HIS A 126 -11.29 2.92 -13.43
CA HIS A 126 -12.06 1.69 -13.21
C HIS A 126 -12.65 1.57 -11.80
N ILE A 127 -12.41 2.55 -10.93
CA ILE A 127 -12.84 2.52 -9.53
C ILE A 127 -14.37 2.45 -9.42
N GLU A 128 -15.08 3.29 -10.18
CA GLU A 128 -16.55 3.36 -10.09
C GLU A 128 -17.21 2.03 -10.43
N GLN A 129 -16.77 1.41 -11.55
CA GLN A 129 -17.28 0.10 -11.94
C GLN A 129 -16.92 -0.98 -10.91
N ALA A 130 -15.68 -0.99 -10.42
CA ALA A 130 -15.24 -1.96 -9.42
C ALA A 130 -16.05 -1.88 -8.10
N VAL A 131 -16.45 -0.67 -7.70
CA VAL A 131 -17.32 -0.46 -6.53
C VAL A 131 -18.75 -0.93 -6.80
N ALA A 132 -19.28 -0.65 -7.99
CA ALA A 132 -20.61 -1.10 -8.40
C ALA A 132 -20.71 -2.64 -8.38
N ASP A 133 -19.75 -3.31 -9.03
CA ASP A 133 -19.66 -4.77 -9.09
C ASP A 133 -19.55 -5.36 -7.68
N PHE A 134 -18.67 -4.81 -6.84
CA PHE A 134 -18.50 -5.26 -5.47
C PHE A 134 -19.78 -5.10 -4.63
N LYS A 135 -20.50 -3.99 -4.78
CA LYS A 135 -21.75 -3.72 -4.07
C LYS A 135 -22.86 -4.68 -4.52
N GLU A 136 -22.94 -4.98 -5.80
CA GLU A 136 -23.88 -5.95 -6.35
C GLU A 136 -23.62 -7.36 -5.78
N GLU A 137 -22.35 -7.78 -5.70
CA GLU A 137 -21.98 -9.11 -5.23
C GLU A 137 -22.07 -9.27 -3.70
N SER A 138 -21.64 -8.26 -2.94
CA SER A 138 -21.46 -8.37 -1.49
C SER A 138 -22.55 -7.68 -0.67
N GLY A 139 -23.30 -6.75 -1.27
CA GLY A 139 -24.20 -5.85 -0.57
C GLY A 139 -23.50 -4.78 0.29
N VAL A 140 -22.17 -4.70 0.25
CA VAL A 140 -21.36 -3.77 1.06
C VAL A 140 -20.95 -2.57 0.22
N GLU A 141 -21.09 -1.38 0.81
CA GLU A 141 -20.65 -0.12 0.21
C GLU A 141 -19.20 0.19 0.62
N MET A 142 -18.37 0.55 -0.36
CA MET A 142 -16.99 0.98 -0.13
C MET A 142 -16.92 2.50 -0.06
N ASN A 143 -16.14 3.04 0.89
CA ASN A 143 -15.78 4.45 0.86
C ASN A 143 -14.56 4.66 -0.05
N THR A 144 -14.76 5.27 -1.21
CA THR A 144 -13.70 5.57 -2.19
C THR A 144 -13.41 7.05 -2.35
N ALA A 145 -13.84 7.90 -1.40
CA ALA A 145 -13.57 9.33 -1.46
C ALA A 145 -12.05 9.61 -1.51
N GLY A 146 -11.60 10.39 -2.50
CA GLY A 146 -10.18 10.68 -2.71
C GLY A 146 -9.34 9.48 -3.19
N ALA A 147 -9.95 8.46 -3.83
CA ALA A 147 -9.21 7.29 -4.32
C ALA A 147 -8.17 7.62 -5.41
N THR A 148 -8.26 8.80 -6.03
CA THR A 148 -7.30 9.29 -7.03
C THR A 148 -6.16 10.12 -6.44
N ASP A 149 -6.16 10.32 -5.13
CA ASP A 149 -5.16 11.12 -4.43
C ASP A 149 -3.90 10.29 -4.18
N PHE A 150 -2.75 10.96 -4.12
CA PHE A 150 -1.47 10.37 -3.77
C PHE A 150 -1.11 10.72 -2.32
N PRO A 151 -0.49 9.80 -1.55
CA PRO A 151 0.03 10.13 -0.23
C PRO A 151 1.09 11.24 -0.30
N VAL A 152 1.23 11.98 0.80
CA VAL A 152 2.22 13.04 0.94
C VAL A 152 3.61 12.48 0.62
N GLY A 153 4.30 13.11 -0.33
CA GLY A 153 5.64 12.71 -0.77
C GLY A 153 5.70 11.62 -1.85
N MET A 154 4.56 11.16 -2.38
CA MET A 154 4.47 10.13 -3.45
C MET A 154 3.88 10.67 -4.77
N THR A 155 3.80 12.00 -4.93
CA THR A 155 3.27 12.63 -6.14
C THR A 155 4.24 12.44 -7.31
N PRO A 156 3.80 11.91 -8.48
CA PRO A 156 4.65 11.80 -9.65
C PRO A 156 5.17 13.18 -10.07
N LYS A 157 6.49 13.37 -10.10
CA LYS A 157 7.12 14.67 -10.37
C LYS A 157 6.99 15.18 -11.82
N ASN A 158 6.38 14.41 -12.73
CA ASN A 158 6.27 14.76 -14.15
C ASN A 158 4.85 14.46 -14.70
N ARG A 159 3.84 15.25 -14.28
CA ARG A 159 2.54 15.34 -14.96
C ARG A 159 2.17 16.81 -15.21
N ASP A 160 3.14 17.57 -15.72
CA ASP A 160 2.90 18.80 -16.45
C ASP A 160 2.81 18.50 -17.95
#